data_AF-A0A653DCW8-F1
#
_entry.id   AF-A0A653DCW8-F1
#
_cell.length_a   1.000
_cell.length_b   1.000
_cell.length_c   1.000
_cell.angle_alpha   90.00
_cell.angle_beta   90.00
_cell.angle_gamma   90.00
#
_symmetry.space_group_name_H-M   'P 1'
#
loop_
_entity.id
_entity.type
_entity.pdbx_description
1 polymer ?
#
loop_
_entity_poly.entity_id
_entity_poly.type
_entity_poly.pdbx_seq_one_letter_code
_entity_poly.pdbx_strand_id
1 'polypeptide(L)'
;MWFMQKWKKSGSLLQLCLKDSPDPRQTFLYRLSQRSTLHNFKNILLCGSGQDRYVPLHSARIELCKESLKDTSHLGAIYREMVHNILSPIVSEKEARLLRYDVHHALPNTANALIGRAAHIAVLDSELFIEKFMVVVGIKYFR
;
A
#
# COMPACT_ATOMS: atom_id res chain seq x y z
N MET A 1 -1.54 -1.13 -18.04
CA MET A 1 -2.93 -1.17 -17.54
C MET A 1 -3.99 -0.83 -18.60
N TRP A 2 -3.74 0.10 -19.53
CA TRP A 2 -4.72 0.54 -20.54
C TRP A 2 -5.30 -0.60 -21.43
N PHE A 3 -4.45 -1.52 -21.91
CA PHE A 3 -4.91 -2.67 -22.72
C PHE A 3 -5.84 -3.62 -21.95
N MET A 4 -5.55 -3.90 -20.67
CA MET A 4 -6.40 -4.78 -19.84
C MET A 4 -7.77 -4.15 -19.54
N GLN A 5 -7.83 -2.83 -19.34
CA GLN A 5 -9.10 -2.12 -19.14
C GLN A 5 -10.02 -2.23 -20.36
N LYS A 6 -9.45 -2.12 -21.57
CA LYS A 6 -10.22 -2.19 -22.83
C LYS A 6 -10.75 -3.61 -23.12
N TRP A 7 -10.04 -4.65 -22.68
CA TRP A 7 -10.41 -6.05 -22.94
C TRP A 7 -11.29 -6.70 -21.86
N LYS A 8 -11.05 -6.42 -20.57
CA LYS A 8 -11.73 -7.15 -19.49
C LYS A 8 -12.98 -6.48 -18.91
N LYS A 9 -13.34 -5.25 -19.34
CA LYS A 9 -14.47 -4.45 -18.79
C LYS A 9 -14.56 -4.55 -17.24
N SER A 10 -13.41 -4.56 -16.57
CA SER A 10 -13.36 -4.87 -15.15
C SER A 10 -13.65 -3.61 -14.33
N GLY A 11 -14.74 -3.62 -13.56
CA GLY A 11 -15.10 -2.55 -12.64
C GLY A 11 -14.02 -2.29 -11.59
N SER A 12 -13.36 -3.34 -11.09
CA SER A 12 -12.27 -3.19 -10.13
C SER A 12 -11.04 -2.49 -10.72
N LEU A 13 -10.74 -2.68 -12.01
CA LEU A 13 -9.67 -1.91 -12.68
C LEU A 13 -10.02 -0.42 -12.82
N LEU A 14 -11.30 -0.07 -12.97
CA LEU A 14 -11.74 1.33 -12.97
C LEU A 14 -11.63 1.93 -11.56
N GLN A 15 -12.08 1.20 -10.54
CA GLN A 15 -11.98 1.60 -9.13
C GLN A 15 -10.53 1.81 -8.70
N LEU A 16 -9.63 0.89 -9.05
CA LEU A 16 -8.18 0.99 -8.77
C LEU A 16 -7.52 2.20 -9.46
N CYS A 17 -8.12 2.72 -10.53
CA CYS A 17 -7.62 3.88 -11.25
C CYS A 17 -8.40 5.18 -10.95
N LEU A 18 -9.33 5.17 -9.99
CA LEU A 18 -10.22 6.30 -9.69
C LEU A 18 -11.04 6.76 -10.92
N LYS A 19 -11.45 5.81 -11.77
CA LYS A 19 -12.18 6.05 -13.04
C LYS A 19 -13.60 5.48 -13.05
N ASP A 20 -14.08 5.00 -11.93
CA ASP A 20 -15.45 4.50 -11.74
C ASP A 20 -16.47 5.62 -11.47
N SER A 21 -16.02 6.88 -11.38
CA SER A 21 -16.85 8.09 -11.25
C SER A 21 -16.19 9.28 -11.94
N PRO A 22 -16.96 10.25 -12.48
CA PRO A 22 -16.41 11.51 -13.01
C PRO A 22 -15.85 12.43 -11.90
N ASP A 23 -16.45 12.42 -10.71
CA ASP A 23 -15.89 13.07 -9.52
C ASP A 23 -15.01 12.06 -8.78
N PRO A 24 -13.68 12.31 -8.66
CA PRO A 24 -12.78 11.42 -7.93
C PRO A 24 -13.18 11.21 -6.47
N ARG A 25 -13.84 12.18 -5.82
CA ARG A 25 -14.31 12.05 -4.42
C ARG A 25 -15.53 11.14 -4.29
N GLN A 26 -16.17 10.77 -5.40
CA GLN A 26 -17.25 9.80 -5.42
C GLN A 26 -16.80 8.39 -5.87
N THR A 27 -15.51 8.23 -6.21
CA THR A 27 -14.94 6.92 -6.57
C THR A 27 -14.97 5.96 -5.38
N PHE A 28 -15.03 4.67 -5.67
CA PHE A 28 -15.06 3.63 -4.67
C PHE A 28 -13.88 3.71 -3.70
N LEU A 29 -12.64 3.84 -4.21
CA LEU A 29 -11.45 3.88 -3.36
C LEU A 29 -11.39 5.14 -2.48
N TYR A 30 -11.83 6.30 -2.98
CA TYR A 30 -11.92 7.49 -2.15
C TYR A 30 -12.90 7.28 -1.00
N ARG A 31 -14.11 6.82 -1.28
CA ARG A 31 -15.13 6.53 -0.25
C ARG A 31 -14.67 5.45 0.73
N LEU A 32 -13.92 4.46 0.26
CA LEU A 32 -13.32 3.44 1.11
C LEU A 32 -12.27 4.04 2.06
N SER A 33 -11.44 4.98 1.59
CA SER A 33 -10.47 5.66 2.45
C SER A 33 -11.12 6.37 3.65
N GLN A 34 -12.32 6.94 3.45
CA GLN A 34 -13.11 7.60 4.49
C GLN A 34 -13.66 6.63 5.55
N ARG A 35 -13.64 5.33 5.26
CA ARG A 35 -14.16 4.26 6.13
C ARG A 35 -13.04 3.33 6.59
N SER A 36 -11.85 3.88 6.85
CA SER A 36 -10.70 3.12 7.34
C SER A 36 -11.02 2.42 8.66
N THR A 37 -10.84 1.10 8.72
CA THR A 37 -11.02 0.27 9.92
C THR A 37 -9.69 -0.18 10.52
N LEU A 38 -8.55 0.33 10.02
CA LEU A 38 -7.22 -0.11 10.46
C LEU A 38 -6.96 0.22 11.93
N HIS A 39 -7.56 1.28 12.45
CA HIS A 39 -7.45 1.68 13.86
C HIS A 39 -8.05 0.64 14.84
N ASN A 40 -8.89 -0.29 14.36
CA ASN A 40 -9.40 -1.39 15.19
C ASN A 40 -8.32 -2.43 15.55
N PHE A 41 -7.16 -2.41 14.87
CA PHE A 41 -6.05 -3.30 15.16
C PHE A 41 -5.08 -2.63 16.14
N LYS A 42 -4.73 -3.34 17.21
CA LYS A 42 -3.70 -2.89 18.17
C LYS A 42 -2.33 -2.72 17.52
N ASN A 43 -1.97 -3.62 16.59
CA ASN A 43 -0.67 -3.61 15.91
C ASN A 43 -0.87 -3.64 14.39
N ILE A 44 -0.45 -2.56 13.72
CA ILE A 44 -0.55 -2.36 12.27
C ILE A 44 0.86 -2.36 11.70
N LEU A 45 1.26 -3.47 11.09
CA LEU A 45 2.60 -3.65 10.50
C LEU A 45 2.46 -3.58 8.98
N LEU A 46 2.96 -2.49 8.39
CA LEU A 46 2.94 -2.29 6.94
C LEU A 46 4.34 -2.58 6.38
N CYS A 47 4.43 -3.54 5.47
CA CYS A 47 5.67 -3.90 4.80
C CYS A 47 5.62 -3.46 3.34
N GLY A 48 6.70 -2.86 2.85
CA GLY A 48 6.85 -2.56 1.42
C GLY A 48 8.30 -2.74 1.01
N SER A 49 8.53 -2.94 -0.28
CA SER A 49 9.87 -3.09 -0.84
C SER A 49 10.10 -2.08 -1.96
N GLY A 50 11.23 -1.37 -1.93
CA GLY A 50 11.65 -0.55 -3.07
C GLY A 50 11.94 -1.36 -4.35
N GLN A 51 12.04 -2.69 -4.24
CA GLN A 51 12.22 -3.60 -5.38
C GLN A 51 10.87 -3.99 -6.03
N ASP A 52 9.74 -3.65 -5.41
CA ASP A 52 8.39 -3.85 -5.97
C ASP A 52 8.12 -2.82 -7.07
N ARG A 53 7.86 -3.30 -8.29
CA ARG A 53 7.52 -2.46 -9.46
C ARG A 53 6.02 -2.45 -9.77
N TYR A 54 5.21 -3.18 -9.00
CA TYR A 54 3.75 -3.21 -9.11
C TYR A 54 3.10 -2.18 -8.18
N VAL A 55 3.57 -2.11 -6.94
CA VAL A 55 3.02 -1.18 -5.94
C VAL A 55 4.12 -0.23 -5.47
N PRO A 56 3.93 1.09 -5.60
CA PRO A 56 4.89 2.05 -5.07
C PRO A 56 5.07 1.90 -3.56
N LEU A 57 6.31 2.00 -3.08
CA LEU A 57 6.68 1.82 -1.67
C LEU A 57 5.81 2.66 -0.70
N HIS A 58 5.58 3.92 -1.04
CA HIS A 58 4.75 4.82 -0.23
C HIS A 58 3.29 4.39 -0.16
N SER A 59 2.75 3.76 -1.22
CA SER A 59 1.40 3.22 -1.23
C SER A 59 1.29 1.97 -0.36
N ALA A 60 2.25 1.05 -0.44
CA ALA A 60 2.29 -0.15 0.39
C ALA A 60 2.37 0.17 1.89
N ARG A 61 3.02 1.29 2.25
CA ARG A 61 3.21 1.73 3.63
C ARG A 61 2.25 2.83 4.08
N ILE A 62 1.29 3.21 3.23
CA ILE A 62 0.30 4.28 3.50
C ILE A 62 1.02 5.54 3.99
N GLU A 63 1.89 6.09 3.15
CA GLU A 63 2.78 7.20 3.46
C GLU A 63 2.68 8.26 2.37
N LEU A 64 2.81 9.54 2.74
CA LEU A 64 2.94 10.63 1.78
C LEU A 64 4.36 10.63 1.20
N CYS A 65 4.49 10.57 -0.13
CA CYS A 65 5.78 10.76 -0.79
C CYS A 65 6.09 12.26 -1.01
N LYS A 66 7.37 12.59 -1.20
CA LYS A 66 7.82 13.99 -1.38
C LYS A 66 7.16 14.65 -2.58
N GLU A 67 6.94 13.88 -3.63
CA GLU A 67 6.29 14.29 -4.87
C GLU A 67 4.81 14.64 -4.61
N SER A 68 4.11 13.84 -3.80
CA SER A 68 2.71 14.10 -3.45
C SER A 68 2.52 15.38 -2.64
N LEU A 69 3.51 15.79 -1.85
CA LEU A 69 3.45 17.04 -1.09
C LEU A 69 3.63 18.28 -1.99
N LYS A 70 4.31 18.11 -3.12
CA LYS A 70 4.55 19.18 -4.10
C LYS A 70 3.47 19.24 -5.18
N ASP A 71 2.64 18.21 -5.31
CA ASP A 71 1.59 18.14 -6.32
C ASP A 71 0.40 19.04 -5.95
N THR A 72 0.31 20.19 -6.61
CA THR A 72 -0.79 21.16 -6.44
C THR A 72 -2.01 20.84 -7.28
N SER A 73 -2.00 19.75 -8.06
CA SER A 73 -3.14 19.34 -8.87
C SER A 73 -4.31 18.89 -8.00
N HIS A 74 -5.50 18.87 -8.61
CA HIS A 74 -6.70 18.34 -7.98
C HIS A 74 -6.50 16.89 -7.51
N LEU A 75 -5.85 16.05 -8.32
CA LEU A 75 -5.55 14.66 -7.97
C LEU A 75 -4.54 14.55 -6.83
N GLY A 76 -3.55 15.44 -6.78
CA GLY A 76 -2.62 15.52 -5.65
C GLY A 76 -3.33 15.80 -4.33
N ALA A 77 -4.30 16.73 -4.33
CA ALA A 77 -5.13 16.99 -3.16
C ALA A 77 -5.96 15.77 -2.73
N ILE A 78 -6.62 15.10 -3.69
CA ILE A 78 -7.41 13.89 -3.43
C ILE A 78 -6.54 12.76 -2.86
N TYR A 79 -5.34 12.55 -3.41
CA TYR A 79 -4.40 11.56 -2.89
C TYR A 79 -4.03 11.85 -1.42
N ARG A 80 -3.70 13.09 -1.09
CA ARG A 80 -3.39 13.50 0.30
C ARG A 80 -4.59 13.32 1.23
N GLU A 81 -5.79 13.66 0.78
CA GLU A 81 -7.04 13.41 1.51
C GLU A 81 -7.23 11.91 1.78
N MET A 82 -7.05 11.04 0.80
CA MET A 82 -7.19 9.58 0.99
C MET A 82 -6.18 9.03 1.99
N VAL A 83 -4.91 9.45 1.91
CA VAL A 83 -3.88 9.04 2.88
C VAL A 83 -4.24 9.53 4.28
N HIS A 84 -4.69 10.79 4.40
CA HIS A 84 -5.14 11.35 5.67
C HIS A 84 -6.34 10.61 6.25
N ASN A 85 -7.36 10.31 5.44
CA ASN A 85 -8.55 9.56 5.86
C ASN A 85 -8.19 8.20 6.48
N ILE A 86 -7.13 7.57 5.98
CA ILE A 86 -6.65 6.28 6.51
C ILE A 86 -5.82 6.46 7.79
N LEU A 87 -4.90 7.42 7.80
CA LEU A 87 -3.94 7.60 8.90
C LEU A 87 -4.50 8.32 10.12
N SER A 88 -5.38 9.32 9.93
CA SER A 88 -5.90 10.13 11.02
C SER A 88 -6.59 9.29 12.11
N PRO A 89 -7.46 8.31 11.79
CA PRO A 89 -8.04 7.40 12.79
C PRO A 89 -6.99 6.58 13.54
N ILE A 90 -5.94 6.10 12.85
CA ILE A 90 -4.87 5.30 13.47
C ILE A 90 -4.09 6.14 14.47
N VAL A 91 -3.75 7.38 14.11
CA VAL A 91 -3.01 8.30 14.99
C VAL A 91 -3.84 8.74 16.20
N SER A 92 -5.16 8.78 16.04
CA SER A 92 -6.09 9.17 17.11
C SER A 92 -6.33 8.04 18.12
N GLU A 93 -6.07 6.79 17.73
CA GLU A 93 -6.20 5.62 18.58
C GLU A 93 -4.94 5.43 19.45
N LYS A 94 -5.08 5.59 20.77
CA LYS A 94 -3.96 5.63 21.72
C LYS A 94 -3.25 4.30 21.85
N GLU A 95 -3.99 3.20 21.72
CA GLU A 95 -3.46 1.85 21.88
C GLU A 95 -2.93 1.27 20.56
N ALA A 96 -3.20 1.93 19.42
CA ALA A 96 -2.75 1.47 18.11
C ALA A 96 -1.26 1.75 17.89
N ARG A 97 -0.56 0.74 17.38
CA ARG A 97 0.86 0.81 17.02
C ARG A 97 1.01 0.68 15.52
N LEU A 98 1.39 1.76 14.85
CA LEU A 98 1.71 1.77 13.43
C LEU A 98 3.22 1.61 13.21
N LEU A 99 3.61 0.55 12.52
CA LEU A 99 5.00 0.32 12.11
C LEU A 99 5.10 0.11 10.61
N ARG A 100 6.16 0.67 10.03
CA ARG A 100 6.44 0.59 8.60
C ARG A 100 7.82 -0.04 8.40
N TYR A 101 7.87 -1.12 7.64
CA TYR A 101 9.10 -1.83 7.32
C TYR A 101 9.43 -1.65 5.85
N ASP A 102 10.70 -1.32 5.59
CA ASP A 102 11.31 -1.45 4.26
C ASP A 102 11.94 -2.83 4.16
N VAL A 103 11.47 -3.63 3.21
CA VAL A 103 11.90 -5.01 3.01
C VAL A 103 12.81 -5.05 1.80
N HIS A 104 14.06 -5.45 2.05
CA HIS A 104 15.03 -5.70 1.00
C HIS A 104 15.23 -7.20 0.82
N HIS A 105 14.86 -7.71 -0.34
CA HIS A 105 15.06 -9.11 -0.71
C HIS A 105 16.41 -9.29 -1.39
N ALA A 106 17.17 -10.30 -0.97
CA ALA A 106 18.32 -10.79 -1.71
C ALA A 106 17.83 -11.60 -2.92
N LEU A 107 17.37 -10.91 -3.96
CA LEU A 107 16.85 -11.54 -5.17
C LEU A 107 18.01 -11.96 -6.09
N PRO A 108 18.01 -13.18 -6.65
CA PRO A 108 18.97 -13.56 -7.66
C PRO A 108 18.77 -12.73 -8.95
N ASN A 109 19.86 -12.43 -9.65
CA ASN A 109 19.88 -11.68 -10.92
C ASN A 109 19.20 -12.48 -12.06
N THR A 110 17.89 -12.61 -12.00
CA THR A 110 17.05 -13.28 -13.00
C THR A 110 16.06 -12.29 -13.60
N ALA A 111 15.57 -12.55 -14.81
CA ALA A 111 14.60 -11.67 -15.49
C ALA A 111 13.32 -11.39 -14.66
N ASN A 112 12.95 -12.30 -13.76
CA ASN A 112 11.83 -12.14 -12.83
C ASN A 112 12.10 -11.10 -11.73
N ALA A 113 13.35 -10.98 -11.27
CA ALA A 113 13.78 -9.91 -10.37
C ALA A 113 13.77 -8.55 -11.08
N LEU A 114 14.07 -8.53 -12.38
CA LEU A 114 14.06 -7.32 -13.20
C LEU A 114 12.65 -6.75 -13.42
N ILE A 115 11.58 -7.55 -13.34
CA ILE A 115 10.21 -7.09 -13.55
C ILE A 115 9.57 -6.58 -12.24
N GLY A 116 10.21 -6.80 -11.09
CA GLY A 116 9.68 -6.40 -9.77
C GLY A 116 8.56 -7.31 -9.23
N ARG A 117 8.12 -8.31 -10.02
CA ARG A 117 7.15 -9.33 -9.61
C ARG A 117 7.71 -10.21 -8.49
N ALA A 118 9.00 -10.51 -8.58
CA ALA A 118 9.68 -11.30 -7.57
C ALA A 118 9.62 -10.63 -6.19
N ALA A 119 9.87 -9.31 -6.11
CA ALA A 119 9.78 -8.58 -4.84
C ALA A 119 8.34 -8.48 -4.30
N HIS A 120 7.36 -8.25 -5.19
CA HIS A 120 5.94 -8.18 -4.81
C HIS A 120 5.45 -9.49 -4.17
N ILE A 121 5.83 -10.64 -4.75
CA ILE A 121 5.44 -11.97 -4.25
C ILE A 121 6.32 -12.39 -3.06
N ALA A 122 7.62 -12.06 -3.07
CA ALA A 122 8.57 -12.53 -2.06
C ALA A 122 8.26 -12.03 -0.65
N VAL A 123 7.58 -10.89 -0.47
CA VAL A 123 7.10 -10.46 0.85
C VAL A 123 6.17 -11.50 1.49
N LEU A 124 5.39 -12.23 0.68
CA LEU A 124 4.40 -13.21 1.13
C LEU A 124 4.83 -14.67 0.93
N ASP A 125 5.80 -14.93 0.07
CA ASP A 125 6.17 -16.29 -0.36
C ASP A 125 7.58 -16.70 0.10
N SER A 126 8.39 -15.76 0.59
CA SER A 126 9.70 -16.07 1.15
C SER A 126 9.54 -16.55 2.58
N GLU A 127 9.46 -17.88 2.77
CA GLU A 127 9.43 -18.52 4.09
C GLU A 127 10.57 -18.00 4.99
N LEU A 128 11.78 -17.88 4.43
CA LEU A 128 12.93 -17.35 5.15
C LEU A 128 12.73 -15.91 5.65
N PHE A 129 12.11 -15.05 4.82
CA PHE A 129 11.79 -13.68 5.25
C PHE A 129 10.72 -13.70 6.34
N ILE A 130 9.63 -14.44 6.14
CA ILE A 130 8.52 -14.51 7.10
C ILE A 130 9.01 -15.06 8.44
N GLU A 131 9.75 -16.16 8.43
CA GLU A 131 10.32 -16.78 9.62
C GLU A 131 11.24 -15.80 10.35
N LYS A 132 12.23 -15.20 9.66
CA LYS A 132 13.15 -14.25 10.29
C LYS A 132 12.43 -13.00 10.78
N PHE A 133 11.51 -12.45 9.99
CA PHE A 133 10.72 -11.30 10.37
C PHE A 133 9.92 -11.59 11.64
N MET A 134 9.22 -12.73 11.68
CA MET A 134 8.42 -13.13 12.83
C MET A 134 9.28 -13.39 14.07
N VAL A 135 10.36 -14.16 13.95
CA VAL A 135 11.23 -14.52 15.09
C VAL A 135 11.93 -13.28 15.68
N VAL A 136 12.46 -12.40 14.84
CA VAL A 136 13.28 -11.27 15.30
C VAL A 136 12.43 -10.07 15.71
N VAL A 137 11.32 -9.82 15.00
CA VAL A 137 10.56 -8.57 15.11
C VAL A 137 9.08 -8.80 15.35
N GLY A 138 8.43 -9.67 14.56
CA GLY A 138 6.97 -9.80 14.49
C GLY A 138 6.34 -10.39 15.76
N ILE A 139 6.97 -11.39 16.39
CA ILE A 139 6.37 -12.16 17.48
C ILE A 139 6.02 -11.31 18.70
N LYS A 140 6.75 -10.21 18.93
CA LYS A 140 6.48 -9.29 20.05
C LYS A 140 5.16 -8.53 19.93
N TYR A 141 4.55 -8.51 18.74
CA TYR A 141 3.25 -7.86 18.49
C TYR A 141 2.06 -8.82 18.62
N PHE A 142 2.32 -10.11 18.86
CA PHE A 142 1.30 -11.14 19.10
C PHE A 142 1.30 -11.64 20.57
N ARG A 143 2.05 -10.97 21.44
CA ARG A 143 2.05 -11.17 22.90
C ARG A 143 1.16 -10.13 23.56
#